data_AF-A0A6L8ESH3-F1
#
_entry.id   AF-A0A6L8ESH3-F1
#
_cell.length_a   1.000
_cell.length_b   1.000
_cell.length_c   1.000
_cell.angle_alpha   90.00
_cell.angle_beta   90.00
_cell.angle_gamma   90.00
#
_symmetry.space_group_name_H-M   'P 1'
#
loop_
_entity.id
_entity.type
_entity.pdbx_description
1 polymer ?
#
loop_
_entity_poly.entity_id
_entity_poly.type
_entity_poly.pdbx_seq_one_letter_code
_entity_poly.pdbx_strand_id
1 'polypeptide(L)' 'MIQNNQELKATLDRIERFEKQVEKLRQVETNPRNYKLSAGGFLAEIDRMNLEVREYLSIHPNELVEQDAEVNA' A
#
# COMPACT_ATOMS: atom_id res chain seq x y z
N MET A 1 6.25 -6.31 3.96
CA MET A 1 7.02 -6.50 2.72
C MET A 1 6.25 -7.47 1.86
N ILE A 2 6.01 -7.07 0.62
CA ILE A 2 5.35 -7.87 -0.42
C ILE A 2 6.37 -8.85 -0.99
N GLN A 3 5.99 -10.12 -1.11
CA GLN A 3 6.88 -11.21 -1.55
C GLN A 3 6.51 -11.77 -2.92
N ASN A 4 5.26 -11.57 -3.35
CA ASN A 4 4.74 -12.16 -4.58
C ASN A 4 3.64 -11.29 -5.20
N ASN A 5 3.24 -11.65 -6.43
CA ASN A 5 2.22 -10.93 -7.19
C ASN A 5 0.83 -10.95 -6.52
N GLN A 6 0.51 -11.98 -5.73
CA GLN A 6 -0.77 -12.04 -5.02
C GLN A 6 -0.81 -11.00 -3.89
N GLU A 7 0.28 -10.88 -3.13
CA GLU A 7 0.43 -9.87 -2.08
C GLU A 7 0.53 -8.46 -2.67
N LEU A 8 1.17 -8.29 -3.84
CA LEU A 8 1.17 -7.04 -4.57
C LEU A 8 -0.26 -6.62 -4.89
N LYS A 9 -1.05 -7.53 -5.48
CA LYS A 9 -2.44 -7.28 -5.82
C LYS A 9 -3.28 -6.93 -4.60
N ALA A 10 -3.14 -7.69 -3.51
CA ALA A 10 -3.85 -7.44 -2.26
C ALA A 10 -3.50 -6.06 -1.65
N THR A 11 -2.22 -5.66 -1.73
CA THR A 11 -1.76 -4.36 -1.24
C THR A 11 -2.33 -3.22 -2.08
N LEU A 12 -2.30 -3.33 -3.42
CA LEU A 12 -2.90 -2.35 -4.32
C LEU A 12 -4.41 -2.20 -4.10
N ASP A 13 -5.14 -3.30 -3.95
CA ASP A 13 -6.59 -3.26 -3.67
C ASP A 13 -6.89 -2.62 -2.30
N ARG A 14 -5.98 -2.76 -1.33
CA ARG A 14 -6.11 -2.11 -0.02
C ARG A 14 -5.83 -0.61 -0.09
N ILE A 15 -4.83 -0.18 -0.86
CA ILE A 15 -4.55 1.24 -1.13
C ILE A 15 -5.80 1.90 -1.73
N GLU A 16 -6.38 1.32 -2.79
CA GLU A 16 -7.57 1.87 -3.45
C GLU A 16 -8.75 2.04 -2.48
N ARG A 17 -8.94 1.08 -1.55
CA ARG A 17 -10.00 1.17 -0.53
C ARG A 17 -9.76 2.33 0.44
N PHE A 18 -8.53 2.56 0.87
CA PHE A 18 -8.22 3.69 1.75
C PHE A 18 -8.32 5.03 1.03
N GLU A 19 -7.92 5.12 -0.24
CA GLU A 19 -8.12 6.31 -1.06
C GLU A 19 -9.62 6.66 -1.14
N LYS A 20 -10.49 5.68 -1.42
CA LYS A 20 -11.95 5.87 -1.41
C LYS A 20 -12.49 6.35 -0.06
N GLN A 21 -11.93 5.89 1.05
CA GLN A 21 -12.33 6.38 2.38
C GLN A 21 -11.90 7.84 2.59
N VAL A 22 -10.70 8.22 2.16
CA VAL A 22 -10.23 9.61 2.23
C VAL A 22 -11.08 10.51 1.33
N GLU A 23 -11.42 10.07 0.12
CA GLU A 23 -12.34 10.77 -0.78
C GLU A 23 -13.71 10.98 -0.14
N LYS A 24 -14.26 9.93 0.51
CA LYS A 24 -15.52 10.05 1.23
C LYS A 24 -15.44 11.07 2.36
N LEU A 25 -14.37 11.04 3.16
CA LEU A 25 -14.12 12.00 4.23
C LEU A 25 -14.07 13.44 3.70
N ARG A 26 -13.44 13.68 2.54
CA ARG A 26 -13.40 15.01 1.90
C ARG A 26 -14.78 15.56 1.55
N GLN A 27 -15.76 14.69 1.31
CA GLN A 27 -17.12 15.09 0.96
C GLN A 27 -18.00 15.35 2.18
N VAL A 28 -17.78 14.62 3.29
CA VAL A 28 -18.71 14.59 4.43
C VAL A 28 -18.23 15.35 5.65
N GLU A 29 -16.91 15.45 5.88
CA GLU A 29 -16.37 16.14 7.05
C GLU A 29 -16.18 17.63 6.75
N THR A 30 -16.94 18.46 7.46
CA THR A 30 -16.97 19.91 7.26
C THR A 30 -15.98 20.65 8.15
N ASN A 31 -15.55 20.04 9.26
CA ASN A 31 -14.56 20.60 10.15
C ASN A 31 -13.14 20.22 9.69
N PRO A 32 -12.29 21.19 9.32
CA PRO A 32 -10.94 20.91 8.81
C PRO A 32 -10.03 20.17 9.80
N ARG A 33 -10.21 20.39 11.11
CA ARG A 33 -9.42 19.71 12.14
C ARG A 33 -9.83 18.25 12.26
N ASN A 34 -11.14 17.97 12.26
CA ASN A 34 -11.64 16.60 12.28
C ASN A 34 -11.26 15.85 11.01
N TYR A 35 -11.32 16.50 9.84
CA TYR A 35 -10.87 15.90 8.58
C TYR A 35 -9.42 15.45 8.67
N LYS A 36 -8.52 16.34 9.13
CA LYS A 36 -7.09 16.00 9.28
C LYS A 36 -6.85 14.83 10.23
N LEU A 37 -7.56 14.80 11.36
CA LEU A 37 -7.45 13.71 12.33
C LEU A 37 -7.96 12.37 11.77
N SER A 38 -9.09 12.38 11.08
CA SER A 38 -9.71 11.18 10.49
C SER A 38 -8.95 10.67 9.27
N ALA A 39 -8.52 11.56 8.37
CA ALA A 39 -7.81 11.20 7.14
C ALA A 39 -6.34 10.82 7.40
N GLY A 40 -5.70 11.39 8.43
CA GLY A 40 -4.28 11.22 8.69
C GLY A 40 -3.84 9.77 8.84
N GLY A 41 -4.63 8.94 9.52
CA GLY A 41 -4.35 7.51 9.66
C GLY A 41 -4.38 6.75 8.34
N PHE A 42 -5.37 7.03 7.49
CA PHE A 42 -5.46 6.42 6.16
C PHE A 42 -4.31 6.85 5.26
N LEU A 43 -3.97 8.15 5.25
CA LEU A 43 -2.88 8.69 4.44
C LEU A 43 -1.52 8.10 4.84
N ALA A 44 -1.23 8.01 6.15
CA ALA A 44 0.01 7.42 6.63
C ALA A 44 0.14 5.92 6.24
N GLU A 45 -0.98 5.19 6.27
CA GLU A 45 -0.99 3.78 5.88
C GLU A 45 -0.87 3.60 4.35
N ILE A 46 -1.47 4.49 3.55
CA ILE A 46 -1.27 4.56 2.10
C ILE A 46 0.21 4.80 1.78
N ASP A 47 0.84 5.78 2.44
CA ASP A 47 2.26 6.09 2.22
C ASP A 47 3.16 4.88 2.53
N ARG A 48 2.90 4.20 3.65
CA ARG A 48 3.61 2.97 4.04
C ARG A 48 3.45 1.86 3.00
N MET A 49 2.23 1.61 2.53
CA MET A 49 1.97 0.55 1.54
C MET A 49 2.53 0.89 0.16
N ASN A 50 2.48 2.17 -0.25
CA ASN A 50 3.09 2.62 -1.50
C ASN A 50 4.61 2.43 -1.48
N LEU A 51 5.25 2.62 -0.32
CA LEU A 51 6.67 2.29 -0.15
C LEU A 51 6.92 0.80 -0.40
N GLU A 52 6.14 -0.10 0.22
CA GLU A 52 6.27 -1.54 0.01
C GLU A 52 6.05 -1.97 -1.44
N VAL A 53 5.04 -1.39 -2.11
CA VAL A 53 4.77 -1.63 -3.54
C VAL A 53 5.95 -1.19 -4.40
N ARG A 54 6.50 0.00 -4.13
CA ARG A 54 7.65 0.52 -4.87
C ARG A 54 8.88 -0.36 -4.68
N GLU A 55 9.14 -0.80 -3.45
CA GLU A 55 10.26 -1.69 -3.13
C GLU A 55 10.12 -3.01 -3.89
N TYR A 56 8.94 -3.64 -3.85
CA TYR A 56 8.70 -4.90 -4.59
C TYR A 56 8.86 -4.73 -6.10
N LEU A 57 8.26 -3.68 -6.68
CA LEU A 57 8.32 -3.43 -8.12
C LEU A 57 9.69 -2.97 -8.61
N SER A 58 10.60 -2.59 -7.70
CA SER A 58 11.98 -2.27 -8.05
C SER A 58 12.85 -3.50 -8.30
N ILE A 59 12.40 -4.68 -7.89
CA ILE A 59 13.10 -5.95 -8.06
C ILE A 59 12.63 -6.61 -9.37
N HIS A 60 13.56 -7.01 -10.23
CA HIS A 60 13.21 -7.71 -11.46
C HIS A 60 12.70 -9.14 -11.15
N PRO A 61 11.67 -9.66 -11.83
CA PRO A 61 11.12 -10.99 -11.55
C PRO A 61 12.15 -12.13 -11.55
N ASN A 62 13.19 -12.06 -12.40
CA ASN A 62 14.25 -13.07 -12.42
C ASN A 62 15.13 -13.07 -11.16
N GLU A 63 15.28 -11.93 -10.49
CA GLU A 63 16.04 -11.84 -9.22
C GLU A 63 15.23 -12.45 -8.06
N LEU A 64 13.90 -12.40 -8.14
CA LEU A 64 13.02 -13.06 -7.16
C LEU A 64 13.09 -14.59 -7.27
N VAL A 65 13.21 -15.12 -8.49
CA VAL A 65 13.34 -16.57 -8.73
C VAL A 65 14.68 -17.11 -8.19
N GLU A 66 15.75 -16.32 -8.25
CA GLU A 66 17.06 -16.70 -7.69
C GLU A 66 17.05 -16.72 -6.15
N GLN A 67 16.33 -15.79 -5.50
CA GLN A 67 16.16 -15.81 -4.04
C GLN A 67 15.37 -17.03 -3.55
N ASP A 68 14.32 -17.43 -4.26
CA ASP A 68 13.58 -18.66 -3.94
C ASP A 68 14.45 -19.92 -4.09
N ALA A 69 15.41 -19.91 -5.01
CA ALA A 69 16.33 -21.03 -5.21
C ALA A 69 17.41 -21.10 -4.12
N GLU A 70 17.96 -19.97 -3.66
CA GLU A 70 18.95 -19.93 -2.56
C GLU A 70 18.36 -20.21 -1.18
N VAL A 71 17.09 -19.87 -0.93
CA VAL A 71 16.42 -20.16 0.35
C VAL A 71 16.05 -21.64 0.50
N ASN A 72 15.93 -22.37 -0.62
CA ASN A 72 15.53 -23.78 -0.65
C ASN A 72 16.70 -24.74 -0.99
N ALA A 73 17.94 -24.25 -1.09
CA ALA A 73 19.16 -25.03 -1.32
C ALA A 73 19.95 -25.26 -0.02
#